data_AF-A0A932Q298-F1
#
_entry.id   AF-A0A932Q298-F1
#
_cell.length_a   1.000
_cell.length_b   1.000
_cell.length_c   1.000
_cell.angle_alpha   90.00
_cell.angle_beta   90.00
_cell.angle_gamma   90.00
#
_symmetry.space_group_name_H-M   'P 1'
#
loop_
_entity.id
_entity.type
_entity.pdbx_description
1 polymer ?
#
loop_
_entity_poly.entity_id
_entity_poly.type
_entity_poly.pdbx_seq_one_letter_code
_entity_poly.pdbx_strand_id
1 'polypeptide(L)'
;MRRGSEIFAWGALAALFLIVLALELPAPLRAATIEFLFVVATYLLITFRFLFPRWNYLPRLVYATLLIDALIVGVLNLLLGEQISNFEFFFIPLILTSAVIADWRGTLFLAFFAAGVDFFIEPGMLLSNSSALANQILISGAFFFTALIAIGLVAHIRRRARESADATVRAAESERQSRADAEKSARQWQIINAVGLRVQQETGATPIFEMIGAELKALNLECLIALWDGPGKTLRVDYLSMAQTLQKYLERLAGISLRDFRIKIADLKEYQEMLATRRAQFAITSEDSLRRVHPTLSMPIIRQIFEMANAHRRIIAPLIANDQVIGVFRVWGNDLEENDVPAMTALAQHIAIALENARLYRDARRRLAQVTTLYEFSRAIAATLDPAELGARAIQALESFLAYQSGAILLVDADNRFSVLALSRQGAPPEFAARDREFV
;
A
#
# COMPACT_ATOMS: atom_id res chain seq x y z
N MET A 1 21.58 -40.79 4.72
CA MET A 1 20.82 -42.01 5.08
C MET A 1 21.70 -43.10 5.71
N ARG A 2 22.80 -43.57 5.09
CA ARG A 2 23.62 -44.69 5.62
C ARG A 2 24.34 -44.45 6.96
N ARG A 3 24.91 -43.26 7.20
CA ARG A 3 25.73 -43.00 8.41
C ARG A 3 24.99 -43.07 9.74
N GLY A 4 23.70 -42.71 9.79
CA GLY A 4 22.97 -42.70 11.07
C GLY A 4 22.38 -44.05 11.48
N SER A 5 22.05 -44.92 10.51
CA SER A 5 21.73 -46.33 10.80
C SER A 5 22.96 -47.10 11.28
N GLU A 6 24.15 -46.75 10.78
CA GLU A 6 25.42 -47.32 11.25
C GLU A 6 25.71 -46.92 12.70
N ILE A 7 25.55 -45.63 13.05
CA ILE A 7 25.73 -45.16 14.44
C ILE A 7 24.80 -45.89 15.42
N PHE A 8 23.55 -46.13 15.03
CA PHE A 8 22.60 -46.87 15.86
C PHE A 8 22.99 -48.34 16.04
N ALA A 9 23.40 -49.01 14.96
CA ALA A 9 23.87 -50.39 15.01
C ALA A 9 25.13 -50.54 15.89
N TRP A 10 26.08 -49.61 15.79
CA TRP A 10 27.27 -49.58 16.63
C TRP A 10 26.95 -49.28 18.10
N GLY A 11 25.99 -48.39 18.37
CA GLY A 11 25.52 -48.10 19.73
C GLY A 11 24.85 -49.31 20.39
N ALA A 12 24.01 -50.03 19.65
CA ALA A 12 23.38 -51.26 20.12
C ALA A 12 24.41 -52.38 20.37
N LEU A 13 25.39 -52.55 19.47
CA LEU A 13 26.50 -53.50 19.65
C LEU A 13 27.36 -53.16 20.87
N ALA A 14 27.64 -51.89 21.12
CA ALA A 14 28.39 -51.44 22.30
C ALA A 14 27.63 -51.72 23.60
N ALA A 15 26.32 -51.47 23.63
CA ALA A 15 25.48 -51.79 24.79
C ALA A 15 25.46 -53.30 25.06
N LEU A 16 25.32 -54.12 24.01
CA LEU A 16 25.32 -55.58 24.13
C LEU A 16 26.68 -56.11 24.63
N PHE A 17 27.78 -55.53 24.17
CA PHE A 17 29.14 -55.86 24.62
C PHE A 17 29.36 -55.50 26.10
N LEU A 18 28.87 -54.34 26.55
CA LEU A 18 28.94 -53.93 27.95
C LEU A 18 28.10 -54.83 28.86
N ILE A 19 26.93 -55.30 28.39
CA ILE A 19 26.10 -56.27 29.11
C ILE A 19 26.83 -57.61 29.25
N VAL A 20 27.51 -58.09 28.21
CA VAL A 20 28.30 -59.33 28.26
C VAL A 20 29.47 -59.20 29.25
N LEU A 21 30.18 -58.06 29.25
CA LEU A 21 31.24 -57.77 30.23
C LEU A 21 30.72 -57.74 31.67
N ALA A 22 29.51 -57.24 31.88
CA ALA A 22 28.89 -57.19 33.21
C ALA A 22 28.61 -58.60 33.78
N LEU A 23 28.48 -59.64 32.94
CA LEU A 23 28.24 -61.02 33.38
C LEU A 23 29.38 -61.62 34.19
N GLU A 24 30.60 -61.10 34.07
CA GLU A 24 31.75 -61.56 34.86
C GLU A 24 31.75 -61.00 36.29
N LEU A 25 30.87 -60.02 36.60
CA LEU A 25 30.78 -59.41 37.93
C LEU A 25 30.07 -60.32 38.95
N PRO A 26 30.36 -60.19 40.25
CA PRO A 26 29.62 -60.90 41.31
C PRO A 26 28.13 -60.53 41.30
N ALA A 27 27.27 -61.48 41.65
CA ALA A 27 25.80 -61.39 41.52
C ALA A 27 25.16 -60.04 41.92
N PRO A 28 25.45 -59.43 43.09
CA PRO A 28 24.80 -58.17 43.48
C PRO A 28 25.28 -56.97 42.66
N LEU A 29 26.55 -56.94 42.22
CA LEU A 29 27.07 -55.87 41.36
C LEU A 29 26.61 -56.05 39.91
N ARG A 30 26.46 -57.30 39.45
CA ARG A 30 26.00 -57.64 38.11
C ARG A 30 24.61 -57.10 37.84
N ALA A 31 23.66 -57.33 38.74
CA ALA A 31 22.28 -56.87 38.59
C ALA A 31 22.20 -55.33 38.51
N ALA A 32 22.81 -54.63 39.45
CA ALA A 32 22.80 -53.17 39.49
C ALA A 32 23.51 -52.54 38.26
N THR A 33 24.59 -53.15 37.78
CA THR A 33 25.33 -52.67 36.59
C THR A 33 24.49 -52.86 35.32
N ILE A 34 23.80 -53.99 35.21
CA ILE A 34 22.93 -54.29 34.08
C ILE A 34 21.72 -53.34 34.05
N GLU A 35 21.11 -53.08 35.21
CA GLU A 35 19.99 -52.14 35.35
C GLU A 35 20.41 -50.70 34.96
N PHE A 36 21.58 -50.27 35.43
CA PHE A 36 22.14 -48.95 35.08
C PHE A 36 22.41 -48.81 33.57
N LEU A 37 23.01 -49.83 32.95
CA LEU A 37 23.27 -49.84 31.51
C LEU A 37 21.97 -49.76 30.69
N PHE A 38 20.89 -50.38 31.17
CA PHE A 38 19.59 -50.33 30.51
C PHE A 38 18.99 -48.91 30.52
N VAL A 39 18.97 -48.26 31.67
CA VAL A 39 18.47 -46.87 31.81
C VAL A 39 19.22 -45.91 30.90
N VAL A 40 20.56 -46.06 30.82
CA VAL A 40 21.41 -45.24 29.95
C VAL A 40 21.10 -45.49 28.47
N ALA A 41 20.91 -46.74 28.06
CA ALA A 41 20.57 -47.09 26.68
C ALA A 41 19.22 -46.51 26.25
N THR A 42 18.19 -46.63 27.10
CA THR A 42 16.86 -46.06 26.84
C THR A 42 16.92 -44.53 26.75
N TYR A 43 17.67 -43.88 27.64
CA TYR A 43 17.81 -42.42 27.65
C TYR A 43 18.52 -41.88 26.40
N LEU A 44 19.57 -42.56 25.93
CA LEU A 44 20.27 -42.23 24.69
C LEU A 44 19.35 -42.35 23.47
N LEU A 45 18.51 -43.38 23.44
CA LEU A 45 17.54 -43.62 22.36
C LEU A 45 16.49 -42.51 22.27
N ILE A 46 15.96 -42.08 23.43
CA ILE A 46 15.01 -40.96 23.54
C ILE A 46 15.68 -39.64 23.11
N THR A 47 16.89 -39.37 23.58
CA THR A 47 17.62 -38.12 23.30
C THR A 47 17.96 -37.99 21.82
N PHE A 48 18.43 -39.07 21.18
CA PHE A 48 18.74 -39.09 19.76
C PHE A 48 17.51 -38.80 18.89
N ARG A 49 16.33 -39.29 19.29
CA ARG A 49 15.05 -39.07 18.59
C ARG A 49 14.61 -37.60 18.59
N PHE A 50 14.83 -36.88 19.69
CA PHE A 50 14.52 -35.45 19.82
C PHE A 50 15.43 -34.56 18.99
N LEU A 51 16.71 -34.92 18.88
CA LEU A 51 17.70 -34.16 18.10
C LEU A 51 17.51 -34.31 16.58
N PHE A 52 16.86 -35.39 16.12
CA PHE A 52 16.62 -35.62 14.68
C PHE A 52 15.13 -35.86 14.34
N PRO A 53 14.26 -34.83 14.45
CA PRO A 53 12.80 -34.99 14.35
C PRO A 53 12.26 -35.28 12.94
N ARG A 54 13.02 -34.96 11.88
CA ARG A 54 12.59 -35.00 10.47
C ARG A 54 12.70 -36.36 9.78
N TRP A 55 13.08 -37.41 10.50
CA TRP A 55 13.23 -38.73 9.92
C TRP A 55 11.84 -39.35 9.79
N ASN A 56 11.33 -39.56 8.57
CA ASN A 56 10.11 -40.32 8.38
C ASN A 56 10.38 -41.78 8.77
N TYR A 57 9.86 -42.20 9.93
CA TYR A 57 10.06 -43.54 10.45
C TYR A 57 9.34 -44.53 9.55
N LEU A 58 10.10 -45.25 8.71
CA LEU A 58 9.56 -46.43 8.03
C LEU A 58 9.08 -47.42 9.11
N PRO A 59 7.93 -48.10 8.94
CA PRO A 59 7.42 -49.10 9.88
C PRO A 59 8.45 -50.16 10.28
N ARG A 60 9.42 -50.43 9.39
CA ARG A 60 10.55 -51.34 9.64
C ARG A 60 11.47 -50.89 10.78
N LEU A 61 11.68 -49.59 10.97
CA LEU A 61 12.53 -49.07 12.06
C LEU A 61 11.83 -49.25 13.40
N VAL A 62 10.52 -48.95 13.46
CA VAL A 62 9.68 -49.17 14.65
C VAL A 62 9.68 -50.64 15.03
N TYR A 63 9.50 -51.53 14.06
CA TYR A 63 9.50 -52.96 14.29
C TYR A 63 10.86 -53.48 14.77
N ALA A 64 11.96 -52.98 14.19
CA ALA A 64 13.31 -53.34 14.60
C ALA A 64 13.64 -52.86 16.02
N THR A 65 13.21 -51.66 16.42
CA THR A 65 13.40 -51.16 17.79
C THR A 65 12.59 -51.99 18.78
N LEU A 66 11.32 -52.28 18.48
CA LEU A 66 10.47 -53.14 19.31
C LEU A 66 11.03 -54.57 19.48
N LEU A 67 11.59 -55.13 18.41
CA LEU A 67 12.18 -56.47 18.43
C LEU A 67 13.45 -56.51 19.27
N ILE A 68 14.29 -55.47 19.17
CA ILE A 68 15.52 -55.34 19.96
C ILE A 68 15.19 -55.15 21.44
N ASP A 69 14.20 -54.30 21.76
CA ASP A 69 13.73 -54.10 23.14
C ASP A 69 13.20 -55.41 23.74
N ALA A 70 12.36 -56.15 23.00
CA ALA A 70 11.83 -57.44 23.44
C ALA A 70 12.94 -58.49 23.64
N LEU A 71 13.95 -58.53 22.77
CA LEU A 71 15.08 -59.46 22.88
C LEU A 71 15.95 -59.14 24.11
N ILE A 72 16.26 -57.86 24.33
CA ILE A 72 17.05 -57.42 25.49
C ILE A 72 16.32 -57.74 26.78
N VAL A 73 15.02 -57.45 26.88
CA VAL A 73 14.25 -57.76 28.09
C VAL A 73 14.12 -59.27 28.31
N GLY A 74 13.96 -60.08 27.25
CA GLY A 74 13.96 -61.53 27.35
C GLY A 74 15.27 -62.09 27.92
N VAL A 75 16.41 -61.53 27.50
CA VAL A 75 17.74 -61.89 28.04
C VAL A 75 17.89 -61.44 29.50
N LEU A 76 17.41 -60.25 29.84
CA LEU A 76 17.45 -59.73 31.22
C LEU A 76 16.63 -60.57 32.20
N ASN A 77 15.41 -60.96 31.81
CA ASN A 77 14.55 -61.84 32.60
C ASN A 77 15.25 -63.19 32.90
N LEU A 78 15.90 -63.75 31.88
CA LEU A 78 16.64 -65.01 32.00
C LEU A 78 17.88 -64.90 32.91
N LEU A 79 18.45 -63.69 33.05
CA LEU A 79 19.66 -63.44 33.83
C LEU A 79 19.40 -63.00 35.28
N LEU A 80 18.27 -62.34 35.55
CA LEU A 80 17.99 -61.72 36.86
C LEU A 80 17.10 -62.55 37.79
N GLY A 81 16.32 -63.50 37.26
CA GLY A 81 15.43 -64.35 38.09
C GLY A 81 14.45 -63.56 38.97
N GLU A 82 13.77 -64.22 39.92
CA GLU A 82 12.63 -63.71 40.74
C GLU A 82 12.88 -62.45 41.61
N GLN A 83 13.98 -61.71 41.45
CA GLN A 83 14.30 -60.55 42.29
C GLN A 83 13.52 -59.27 41.94
N ILE A 84 12.97 -59.15 40.73
CA ILE A 84 12.07 -58.06 40.32
C ILE A 84 10.96 -58.69 39.48
N SER A 85 9.72 -58.19 39.58
CA SER A 85 8.62 -58.78 38.81
C SER A 85 8.93 -58.69 37.31
N ASN A 86 8.88 -59.83 36.61
CA ASN A 86 9.21 -59.94 35.17
C ASN A 86 8.40 -58.98 34.28
N PHE A 87 7.34 -58.42 34.83
CA PHE A 87 6.36 -57.59 34.15
C PHE A 87 6.77 -56.10 34.06
N GLU A 88 7.29 -55.51 35.14
CA GLU A 88 7.63 -54.07 35.17
C GLU A 88 8.75 -53.70 34.18
N PHE A 89 9.70 -54.61 33.97
CA PHE A 89 10.79 -54.43 33.00
C PHE A 89 10.35 -54.43 31.54
N PHE A 90 9.28 -55.15 31.20
CA PHE A 90 8.88 -55.34 29.80
C PHE A 90 7.98 -54.20 29.31
N PHE A 91 7.08 -53.70 30.16
CA PHE A 91 5.97 -52.86 29.70
C PHE A 91 6.19 -51.36 29.89
N ILE A 92 6.97 -50.89 30.88
CA ILE A 92 7.26 -49.45 31.04
C ILE A 92 7.94 -48.87 29.79
N PRO A 93 9.03 -49.48 29.27
CA PRO A 93 9.72 -48.95 28.09
C PRO A 93 8.82 -49.04 26.85
N LEU A 94 8.05 -50.12 26.71
CA LEU A 94 7.15 -50.35 25.58
C LEU A 94 6.03 -49.29 25.51
N ILE A 95 5.42 -48.95 26.66
CA ILE A 95 4.38 -47.92 26.75
C ILE A 95 4.96 -46.54 26.44
N LEU A 96 6.12 -46.19 27.00
CA LEU A 96 6.81 -44.92 26.72
C LEU A 96 7.23 -44.80 25.25
N THR A 97 7.78 -45.85 24.66
CA THR A 97 8.16 -45.90 23.24
C THR A 97 6.93 -45.80 22.34
N SER A 98 5.81 -46.43 22.72
CA SER A 98 4.53 -46.30 21.98
C SER A 98 3.91 -44.91 22.13
N ALA A 99 4.07 -44.22 23.26
CA ALA A 99 3.63 -42.83 23.46
C ALA A 99 4.37 -41.85 22.55
N VAL A 100 5.62 -42.18 22.20
CA VAL A 100 6.47 -41.37 21.33
C VAL A 100 6.24 -41.69 19.85
N ILE A 101 5.87 -42.93 19.52
CA ILE A 101 5.75 -43.42 18.13
C ILE A 101 4.30 -43.43 17.62
N ALA A 102 3.31 -43.78 18.45
CA ALA A 102 1.92 -43.92 18.07
C ALA A 102 1.10 -42.64 18.34
N ASP A 103 -0.10 -42.56 17.78
CA ASP A 103 -1.07 -41.55 18.20
C ASP A 103 -1.61 -41.88 19.60
N TRP A 104 -2.34 -40.93 20.21
CA TRP A 104 -2.89 -41.10 21.56
C TRP A 104 -3.78 -42.35 21.70
N ARG A 105 -4.36 -42.85 20.60
CA ARG A 105 -5.18 -44.06 20.56
C ARG A 105 -4.34 -45.32 20.61
N GLY A 106 -3.23 -45.36 19.88
CA GLY A 106 -2.27 -46.47 19.92
C GLY A 106 -1.58 -46.60 21.28
N THR A 107 -1.25 -45.47 21.93
CA THR A 107 -0.70 -45.47 23.30
C THR A 107 -1.69 -46.01 24.32
N LEU A 108 -2.96 -45.59 24.25
CA LEU A 108 -4.02 -46.12 25.12
C LEU A 108 -4.23 -47.61 24.90
N PHE A 109 -4.28 -48.06 23.65
CA PHE A 109 -4.46 -49.47 23.33
C PHE A 109 -3.35 -50.34 23.92
N LEU A 110 -2.07 -49.96 23.77
CA LEU A 110 -0.96 -50.70 24.35
C LEU A 110 -0.95 -50.67 25.89
N ALA A 111 -1.30 -49.53 26.50
CA ALA A 111 -1.41 -49.42 27.96
C ALA A 111 -2.54 -50.32 28.51
N PHE A 112 -3.71 -50.34 27.86
CA PHE A 112 -4.81 -51.24 28.20
C PHE A 112 -4.46 -52.71 27.96
N PHE A 113 -3.76 -53.01 26.88
CA PHE A 113 -3.30 -54.37 26.58
C PHE A 113 -2.31 -54.86 27.65
N ALA A 114 -1.33 -54.05 28.04
CA ALA A 114 -0.39 -54.35 29.11
C ALA A 114 -1.13 -54.61 30.44
N ALA A 115 -2.02 -53.69 30.85
CA ALA A 115 -2.81 -53.84 32.08
C ALA A 115 -3.73 -55.07 32.05
N GLY A 116 -4.31 -55.41 30.89
CA GLY A 116 -5.13 -56.59 30.71
C GLY A 116 -4.32 -57.89 30.80
N VAL A 117 -3.13 -57.92 30.18
CA VAL A 117 -2.23 -59.08 30.26
C VAL A 117 -1.80 -59.36 31.69
N ASP A 118 -1.50 -58.32 32.48
CA ASP A 118 -1.15 -58.45 33.91
C ASP A 118 -2.28 -59.09 34.73
N PHE A 119 -3.52 -58.64 34.50
CA PHE A 119 -4.70 -59.13 35.21
C PHE A 119 -5.01 -60.61 34.93
N PHE A 120 -4.60 -61.14 33.78
CA PHE A 120 -4.94 -62.49 33.33
C PHE A 120 -3.81 -63.53 33.48
N ILE A 121 -2.54 -63.12 33.56
CA ILE A 121 -1.40 -64.06 33.58
C ILE A 121 -1.12 -64.65 34.97
N GLU A 122 -1.52 -64.00 36.07
CA GLU A 122 -1.38 -64.58 37.43
C GLU A 122 -2.70 -64.73 38.21
N PRO A 123 -3.61 -65.65 37.82
CA PRO A 123 -4.83 -65.89 38.60
C PRO A 123 -4.57 -66.55 39.97
N GLY A 124 -3.44 -67.24 40.13
CA GLY A 124 -3.15 -68.11 41.27
C GLY A 124 -2.83 -67.39 42.59
N MET A 125 -2.32 -66.16 42.55
CA MET A 125 -1.95 -65.40 43.77
C MET A 125 -3.08 -64.52 44.32
N LEU A 126 -4.09 -64.19 43.53
CA LEU A 126 -5.18 -63.28 43.92
C LEU A 126 -6.11 -63.86 45.00
N LEU A 127 -6.12 -65.18 45.20
CA LEU A 127 -7.06 -65.85 46.11
C LEU A 127 -6.54 -66.07 47.53
N SER A 128 -5.26 -65.80 47.84
CA SER A 128 -4.68 -66.14 49.15
C SER A 128 -3.99 -65.02 49.92
N ASN A 129 -3.67 -63.86 49.31
CA ASN A 129 -2.90 -62.81 50.00
C ASN A 129 -3.33 -61.38 49.63
N SER A 130 -3.85 -60.63 50.60
CA SER A 130 -4.41 -59.28 50.42
C SER A 130 -3.37 -58.19 50.11
N SER A 131 -2.10 -58.40 50.46
CA SER A 131 -1.00 -57.48 50.16
C SER A 131 -0.54 -57.52 48.70
N ALA A 132 -0.64 -58.67 48.04
CA ALA A 132 -0.26 -58.83 46.63
C ALA A 132 -1.22 -58.09 45.69
N LEU A 133 -2.53 -58.20 45.98
CA LEU A 133 -3.59 -57.49 45.25
C LEU A 133 -3.46 -55.97 45.39
N ALA A 134 -3.04 -55.48 46.56
CA ALA A 134 -2.78 -54.05 46.78
C ALA A 134 -1.57 -53.54 45.97
N ASN A 135 -0.48 -54.31 45.90
CA ASN A 135 0.69 -53.94 45.10
C ASN A 135 0.37 -53.91 43.60
N GLN A 136 -0.37 -54.89 43.07
CA GLN A 136 -0.75 -54.90 41.65
C GLN A 136 -1.66 -53.73 41.26
N ILE A 137 -2.61 -53.36 42.12
CA ILE A 137 -3.45 -52.16 41.91
C ILE A 137 -2.58 -50.89 41.89
N LEU A 138 -1.60 -50.80 42.79
CA LEU A 138 -0.68 -49.65 42.86
C LEU A 138 0.16 -49.52 41.60
N ILE A 139 0.72 -50.64 41.12
CA ILE A 139 1.55 -50.72 39.92
C ILE A 139 0.71 -50.34 38.69
N SER A 140 -0.44 -51.00 38.49
CA SER A 140 -1.37 -50.70 37.40
C SER A 140 -1.84 -49.23 37.40
N GLY A 141 -2.09 -48.66 38.59
CA GLY A 141 -2.42 -47.24 38.75
C GLY A 141 -1.27 -46.30 38.34
N ALA A 142 -0.02 -46.64 38.70
CA ALA A 142 1.16 -45.86 38.32
C ALA A 142 1.39 -45.86 36.80
N PHE A 143 1.14 -46.99 36.12
CA PHE A 143 1.20 -47.08 34.66
C PHE A 143 0.15 -46.20 33.97
N PHE A 144 -1.10 -46.27 34.43
CA PHE A 144 -2.18 -45.46 33.89
C PHE A 144 -1.89 -43.97 34.03
N PHE A 145 -1.35 -43.57 35.18
CA PHE A 145 -0.97 -42.18 35.46
C PHE A 145 0.17 -41.69 34.56
N THR A 146 1.21 -42.51 34.35
CA THR A 146 2.36 -42.16 33.50
C THR A 146 1.95 -42.02 32.03
N ALA A 147 1.07 -42.90 31.54
CA ALA A 147 0.52 -42.82 30.18
C ALA A 147 -0.32 -41.54 29.96
N LEU A 148 -1.15 -41.16 30.94
CA LEU A 148 -1.94 -39.92 30.90
C LEU A 148 -1.05 -38.67 30.81
N ILE A 149 0.03 -38.61 31.58
CA ILE A 149 0.98 -37.49 31.55
C ILE A 149 1.66 -37.40 30.18
N ALA A 150 2.10 -38.52 29.61
CA ALA A 150 2.74 -38.56 28.31
C ALA A 150 1.81 -38.07 27.18
N ILE A 151 0.55 -38.51 27.18
CA ILE A 151 -0.47 -38.07 26.21
C ILE A 151 -0.72 -36.56 26.34
N GLY A 152 -0.85 -36.06 27.57
CA GLY A 152 -1.05 -34.63 27.84
C GLY A 152 0.10 -33.78 27.32
N LEU A 153 1.35 -34.22 27.52
CA LEU A 153 2.54 -33.51 27.06
C LEU A 153 2.64 -33.47 25.52
N VAL A 154 2.38 -34.60 24.85
CA VAL A 154 2.41 -34.66 23.37
C VAL A 154 1.31 -33.78 22.77
N ALA A 155 0.11 -33.79 23.34
CA ALA A 155 -0.99 -32.93 22.91
C ALA A 155 -0.63 -31.44 23.09
N HIS A 156 -0.02 -31.08 24.22
CA HIS A 156 0.42 -29.71 24.50
C HIS A 156 1.48 -29.22 23.49
N ILE A 157 2.49 -30.04 23.21
CA ILE A 157 3.57 -29.70 22.25
C ILE A 157 3.00 -29.53 20.84
N ARG A 158 2.13 -30.45 20.40
CA ARG A 158 1.48 -30.35 19.07
C ARG A 158 0.62 -29.10 18.94
N ARG A 159 -0.09 -28.73 20.01
CA ARG A 159 -0.90 -27.51 20.04
C ARG A 159 -0.03 -26.26 19.89
N ARG A 160 1.04 -26.12 20.68
CA ARG A 160 1.98 -24.99 20.55
C ARG A 160 2.66 -24.91 19.18
N ALA A 161 3.02 -26.06 18.60
CA ALA A 161 3.63 -26.09 17.28
C ALA A 161 2.68 -25.59 16.16
N ARG A 162 1.37 -25.91 16.25
CA ARG A 162 0.35 -25.40 15.32
C ARG A 162 0.11 -23.90 15.50
N GLU A 163 -0.05 -23.44 16.74
CA GLU A 163 -0.24 -22.03 17.05
C GLU A 163 0.94 -21.16 16.54
N SER A 164 2.17 -21.65 16.67
CA SER A 164 3.36 -20.96 16.12
C SER A 164 3.40 -20.93 14.60
N ALA A 165 3.00 -22.01 13.91
CA ALA A 165 2.99 -22.06 12.45
C ALA A 165 1.94 -21.09 11.88
N ASP A 166 0.73 -21.09 12.44
CA ASP A 166 -0.35 -20.19 12.02
C ASP A 166 0.01 -18.72 12.24
N ALA A 167 0.68 -18.39 13.35
CA ALA A 167 1.16 -17.03 13.62
C ALA A 167 2.19 -16.55 12.58
N THR A 168 3.13 -17.42 12.18
CA THR A 168 4.13 -17.06 11.15
C THR A 168 3.52 -16.87 9.76
N VAL A 169 2.52 -17.66 9.39
CA VAL A 169 1.82 -17.50 8.10
C VAL A 169 1.04 -16.19 8.07
N ARG A 170 0.28 -15.87 9.13
CA ARG A 170 -0.46 -14.61 9.23
C ARG A 170 0.45 -13.38 9.20
N ALA A 171 1.61 -13.45 9.88
CA ALA A 171 2.60 -12.37 9.85
C ALA A 171 3.18 -12.17 8.44
N ALA A 172 3.51 -13.28 7.74
CA ALA A 172 4.03 -13.21 6.37
C ALA A 172 2.98 -12.71 5.36
N GLU A 173 1.71 -13.08 5.51
CA GLU A 173 0.61 -12.56 4.70
C GLU A 173 0.39 -11.06 4.94
N SER A 174 0.36 -10.62 6.21
CA SER A 174 0.23 -9.21 6.57
C SER A 174 1.38 -8.36 6.01
N GLU A 175 2.62 -8.86 6.08
CA GLU A 175 3.79 -8.16 5.53
C GLU A 175 3.73 -8.10 3.99
N ARG A 176 3.34 -9.19 3.32
CA ARG A 176 3.16 -9.19 1.85
C ARG A 176 2.11 -8.18 1.41
N GLN A 177 0.99 -8.10 2.13
CA GLN A 177 -0.07 -7.16 1.81
C GLN A 177 0.39 -5.71 2.03
N SER A 178 1.05 -5.43 3.16
CA SER A 178 1.62 -4.10 3.42
C SER A 178 2.67 -3.68 2.38
N ARG A 179 3.52 -4.61 1.92
CA ARG A 179 4.49 -4.34 0.84
C ARG A 179 3.80 -4.09 -0.50
N ALA A 180 2.79 -4.88 -0.86
CA ALA A 180 2.05 -4.69 -2.10
C ALA A 180 1.31 -3.34 -2.12
N ASP A 181 0.71 -2.94 -1.00
CA ASP A 181 0.06 -1.65 -0.84
C ASP A 181 1.08 -0.50 -0.94
N ALA A 182 2.23 -0.63 -0.27
CA ALA A 182 3.32 0.34 -0.36
C ALA A 182 3.87 0.49 -1.79
N GLU A 183 4.04 -0.61 -2.53
CA GLU A 183 4.47 -0.59 -3.93
C GLU A 183 3.42 0.04 -4.87
N LYS A 184 2.13 -0.17 -4.59
CA LYS A 184 1.03 0.46 -5.34
C LYS A 184 1.05 1.98 -5.12
N SER A 185 1.10 2.42 -3.86
CA SER A 185 1.23 3.83 -3.52
C SER A 185 2.49 4.43 -4.15
N ALA A 186 3.65 3.78 -4.03
CA ALA A 186 4.92 4.25 -4.61
C ALA A 186 4.87 4.44 -6.13
N ARG A 187 4.18 3.55 -6.86
CA ARG A 187 3.98 3.72 -8.31
C ARG A 187 3.09 4.91 -8.65
N GLN A 188 2.00 5.10 -7.91
CA GLN A 188 1.15 6.30 -8.05
C GLN A 188 1.98 7.58 -7.80
N TRP A 189 2.88 7.58 -6.80
CA TRP A 189 3.79 8.67 -6.51
C TRP A 189 4.75 9.02 -7.66
N GLN A 190 5.31 8.01 -8.33
CA GLN A 190 6.21 8.24 -9.47
C GLN A 190 5.49 8.90 -10.64
N ILE A 191 4.24 8.51 -10.90
CA ILE A 191 3.42 9.10 -11.97
C ILE A 191 3.15 10.57 -11.65
N ILE A 192 2.73 10.89 -10.43
CA ILE A 192 2.41 12.27 -10.04
C ILE A 192 3.65 13.19 -10.12
N ASN A 193 4.83 12.70 -9.70
CA ASN A 193 6.08 13.45 -9.87
C ASN A 193 6.46 13.64 -11.35
N ALA A 194 6.25 12.62 -12.18
CA ALA A 194 6.49 12.71 -13.62
C ALA A 194 5.52 13.68 -14.31
N VAL A 195 4.27 13.79 -13.83
CA VAL A 195 3.31 14.82 -14.26
C VAL A 195 3.81 16.20 -13.88
N GLY A 196 4.29 16.38 -12.63
CA GLY A 196 4.84 17.64 -12.16
C GLY A 196 6.00 18.18 -13.01
N LEU A 197 6.89 17.30 -13.46
CA LEU A 197 8.00 17.64 -14.37
C LEU A 197 7.51 18.04 -15.78
N ARG A 198 6.53 17.32 -16.33
CA ARG A 198 5.97 17.62 -17.66
C ARG A 198 5.15 18.90 -17.68
N VAL A 199 4.41 19.18 -16.60
CA VAL A 199 3.62 20.40 -16.42
C VAL A 199 4.50 21.66 -16.57
N GLN A 200 5.77 21.60 -16.13
CA GLN A 200 6.70 22.73 -16.21
C GLN A 200 7.21 23.04 -17.63
N GLN A 201 7.09 22.10 -18.57
CA GLN A 201 7.55 22.29 -19.95
C GLN A 201 6.50 23.01 -20.81
N GLU A 202 5.26 23.06 -20.34
CA GLU A 202 4.15 23.68 -21.04
C GLU A 202 4.16 25.21 -20.84
N THR A 203 3.89 25.94 -21.93
CA THR A 203 3.93 27.41 -21.94
C THR A 203 2.54 28.06 -21.93
N GLY A 204 1.47 27.25 -21.93
CA GLY A 204 0.09 27.71 -21.98
C GLY A 204 -0.79 27.02 -20.95
N ALA A 205 -1.80 27.73 -20.44
CA ALA A 205 -2.72 27.21 -19.44
C ALA A 205 -3.58 26.04 -19.96
N THR A 206 -4.11 26.13 -21.18
CA THR A 206 -4.97 25.07 -21.75
C THR A 206 -4.22 23.75 -21.95
N PRO A 207 -3.01 23.72 -22.57
CA PRO A 207 -2.22 22.49 -22.64
C PRO A 207 -1.91 21.88 -21.26
N ILE A 208 -1.59 22.71 -20.26
CA ILE A 208 -1.37 22.25 -18.88
C ILE A 208 -2.62 21.51 -18.37
N PHE A 209 -3.80 22.11 -18.52
CA PHE A 209 -5.06 21.52 -18.06
C PHE A 209 -5.38 20.19 -18.74
N GLU A 210 -5.28 20.14 -20.07
CA GLU A 210 -5.54 18.95 -20.86
C GLU A 210 -4.61 17.80 -20.47
N MET A 211 -3.33 18.09 -20.26
CA MET A 211 -2.34 17.09 -19.87
C MET A 211 -2.62 16.54 -18.46
N ILE A 212 -2.90 17.40 -17.48
CA ILE A 212 -3.24 16.97 -16.12
C ILE A 212 -4.49 16.08 -16.13
N GLY A 213 -5.53 16.49 -16.87
CA GLY A 213 -6.75 15.70 -16.96
C GLY A 213 -6.53 14.35 -17.63
N ALA A 214 -5.71 14.27 -18.67
CA ALA A 214 -5.37 13.00 -19.32
C ALA A 214 -4.63 12.04 -18.38
N GLU A 215 -3.68 12.55 -17.61
CA GLU A 215 -2.87 11.76 -16.67
C GLU A 215 -3.69 11.28 -15.45
N LEU A 216 -4.51 12.15 -14.88
CA LEU A 216 -5.40 11.76 -13.77
C LEU A 216 -6.46 10.75 -14.25
N LYS A 217 -6.97 10.90 -15.47
CA LYS A 217 -7.90 9.93 -16.06
C LYS A 217 -7.28 8.55 -16.23
N ALA A 218 -5.98 8.45 -16.53
CA ALA A 218 -5.27 7.17 -16.56
C ALA A 218 -5.21 6.48 -15.18
N LEU A 219 -5.35 7.27 -14.11
CA LEU A 219 -5.46 6.79 -12.73
C LEU A 219 -6.92 6.62 -12.27
N ASN A 220 -7.90 6.70 -13.19
CA ASN A 220 -9.34 6.67 -12.88
C ASN A 220 -9.77 7.80 -11.92
N LEU A 221 -9.07 8.94 -11.98
CA LEU A 221 -9.38 10.16 -11.24
C LEU A 221 -9.86 11.24 -12.21
N GLU A 222 -10.80 12.04 -11.74
CA GLU A 222 -11.30 13.22 -12.44
C GLU A 222 -10.94 14.47 -11.63
N CYS A 223 -10.85 15.63 -12.28
CA CYS A 223 -10.36 16.85 -11.68
C CYS A 223 -11.05 18.11 -12.20
N LEU A 224 -10.92 19.17 -11.41
CA LEU A 224 -11.39 20.50 -11.71
C LEU A 224 -10.33 21.49 -11.29
N ILE A 225 -10.05 22.45 -12.17
CA ILE A 225 -9.19 23.59 -11.89
C ILE A 225 -10.04 24.84 -12.03
N ALA A 226 -10.06 25.62 -10.96
CA ALA A 226 -10.81 26.87 -10.92
C ALA A 226 -9.91 28.00 -10.44
N LEU A 227 -9.89 29.10 -11.18
CA LEU A 227 -9.05 30.26 -10.89
C LEU A 227 -9.90 31.42 -10.38
N TRP A 228 -9.27 32.34 -9.65
CA TRP A 228 -9.99 33.53 -9.16
C TRP A 228 -10.45 34.42 -10.31
N ASP A 229 -11.74 34.77 -10.29
CA ASP A 229 -12.35 35.75 -11.19
C ASP A 229 -12.54 37.06 -10.41
N GLY A 230 -11.45 37.84 -10.28
CA GLY A 230 -11.41 39.08 -9.48
C GLY A 230 -11.03 38.87 -8.00
N PRO A 231 -11.09 39.92 -7.16
CA PRO A 231 -10.64 39.84 -5.77
C PRO A 231 -11.53 38.91 -4.91
N GLY A 232 -11.07 37.67 -4.71
CA GLY A 232 -11.28 36.82 -3.54
C GLY A 232 -12.68 36.27 -3.24
N LYS A 233 -13.68 36.42 -4.14
CA LYS A 233 -15.08 36.00 -3.83
C LYS A 233 -15.68 34.95 -4.76
N THR A 234 -15.14 34.76 -5.97
CA THR A 234 -15.70 33.84 -6.96
C THR A 234 -14.59 33.12 -7.73
N LEU A 235 -14.69 31.79 -7.82
CA LEU A 235 -13.84 30.98 -8.67
C LEU A 235 -14.55 30.74 -10.00
N ARG A 236 -13.86 30.98 -11.11
CA ARG A 236 -14.28 30.52 -12.43
C ARG A 236 -13.71 29.14 -12.66
N VAL A 237 -14.52 28.21 -13.17
CA VAL A 237 -14.03 26.90 -13.58
C VAL A 237 -13.33 27.03 -14.94
N ASP A 238 -12.01 26.97 -14.93
CA ASP A 238 -11.19 27.08 -16.14
C ASP A 238 -10.97 25.70 -16.78
N TYR A 239 -11.06 24.62 -16.00
CA TYR A 239 -11.01 23.25 -16.49
C TYR A 239 -11.85 22.29 -15.64
N LEU A 240 -12.49 21.33 -16.31
CA LEU A 240 -13.23 20.26 -15.69
C LEU A 240 -13.02 18.99 -16.52
N SER A 241 -12.35 17.98 -15.96
CA SER A 241 -12.32 16.66 -16.56
C SER A 241 -13.61 15.93 -16.18
N MET A 242 -14.38 15.58 -17.19
CA MET A 242 -15.66 14.90 -17.03
C MET A 242 -16.03 14.19 -18.32
N ALA A 243 -16.70 13.04 -18.19
CA ALA A 243 -17.24 12.31 -19.33
C ALA A 243 -18.20 13.19 -20.16
N GLN A 244 -18.03 13.19 -21.49
CA GLN A 244 -18.85 14.00 -22.40
C GLN A 244 -20.34 13.67 -22.32
N THR A 245 -20.67 12.43 -21.95
CA THR A 245 -22.05 12.00 -21.67
C THR A 245 -22.65 12.76 -20.48
N LEU A 246 -21.89 12.92 -19.40
CA LEU A 246 -22.34 13.64 -18.20
C LEU A 246 -22.43 15.14 -18.46
N GLN A 247 -21.52 15.69 -19.28
CA GLN A 247 -21.60 17.08 -19.74
C GLN A 247 -22.90 17.35 -20.51
N LYS A 248 -23.20 16.54 -21.53
CA LYS A 248 -24.44 16.69 -22.31
C LYS A 248 -25.69 16.50 -21.44
N TYR A 249 -25.62 15.60 -20.46
CA TYR A 249 -26.69 15.37 -19.50
C TYR A 249 -26.95 16.61 -18.64
N LEU A 250 -25.90 17.22 -18.07
CA LEU A 250 -25.98 18.44 -17.27
C LEU A 250 -26.48 19.65 -18.07
N GLU A 251 -25.97 19.84 -19.30
CA GLU A 251 -26.42 20.91 -20.19
C GLU A 251 -27.92 20.76 -20.52
N ARG A 252 -28.38 19.53 -20.78
CA ARG A 252 -29.78 19.25 -21.18
C ARG A 252 -30.77 19.33 -20.02
N LEU A 253 -30.39 18.88 -18.82
CA LEU A 253 -31.31 18.84 -17.67
C LEU A 253 -31.31 20.11 -16.84
N ALA A 254 -30.15 20.73 -16.68
CA ALA A 254 -29.98 21.86 -15.78
C ALA A 254 -29.88 23.21 -16.52
N GLY A 255 -29.69 23.21 -17.85
CA GLY A 255 -29.43 24.42 -18.62
C GLY A 255 -28.12 25.11 -18.23
N ILE A 256 -27.22 24.39 -17.56
CA ILE A 256 -25.96 24.92 -17.03
C ILE A 256 -24.90 24.82 -18.13
N SER A 257 -24.45 25.96 -18.65
CA SER A 257 -23.21 26.06 -19.41
C SER A 257 -22.05 25.86 -18.46
N LEU A 258 -21.31 24.74 -18.60
CA LEU A 258 -20.13 24.47 -17.77
C LEU A 258 -19.00 25.47 -18.00
N ARG A 259 -19.00 26.19 -19.14
CA ARG A 259 -17.97 27.18 -19.50
C ARG A 259 -18.05 28.46 -18.67
N ASP A 260 -19.25 28.83 -18.20
CA ASP A 260 -19.50 30.06 -17.44
C ASP A 260 -19.77 29.77 -15.95
N PHE A 261 -19.51 28.53 -15.52
CA PHE A 261 -19.81 28.10 -14.18
C PHE A 261 -18.87 28.78 -13.17
N ARG A 262 -19.47 29.48 -12.21
CA ARG A 262 -18.76 30.16 -11.12
C ARG A 262 -19.14 29.56 -9.78
N ILE A 263 -18.13 29.30 -8.96
CA ILE A 263 -18.28 28.73 -7.62
C ILE A 263 -18.14 29.85 -6.59
N LYS A 264 -19.21 30.05 -5.80
CA LYS A 264 -19.16 30.91 -4.61
C LYS A 264 -18.62 30.10 -3.43
N ILE A 265 -17.46 30.50 -2.91
CA ILE A 265 -16.80 29.77 -1.81
C ILE A 265 -17.46 30.02 -0.45
N ALA A 266 -18.19 31.14 -0.31
CA ALA A 266 -18.81 31.56 0.95
C ALA A 266 -19.70 30.48 1.58
N ASP A 267 -20.25 29.57 0.77
CA ASP A 267 -21.20 28.55 1.21
C ASP A 267 -20.56 27.16 1.43
N LEU A 268 -19.26 27.02 1.17
CA LEU A 268 -18.55 25.74 1.16
C LEU A 268 -17.47 25.67 2.24
N LYS A 269 -17.83 25.11 3.41
CA LYS A 269 -16.96 25.00 4.60
C LYS A 269 -15.57 24.41 4.31
N GLU A 270 -15.50 23.33 3.53
CA GLU A 270 -14.24 22.65 3.21
C GLU A 270 -13.27 23.55 2.42
N TYR A 271 -13.81 24.39 1.53
CA TYR A 271 -13.01 25.37 0.78
C TYR A 271 -12.54 26.51 1.69
N GLN A 272 -13.39 26.96 2.62
CA GLN A 272 -13.00 27.97 3.60
C GLN A 272 -11.86 27.48 4.50
N GLU A 273 -11.96 26.24 4.99
CA GLU A 273 -10.92 25.60 5.79
C GLU A 273 -9.63 25.45 4.98
N MET A 274 -9.70 24.96 3.74
CA MET A 274 -8.55 24.86 2.85
C MET A 274 -7.88 26.21 2.59
N LEU A 275 -8.66 27.29 2.38
CA LEU A 275 -8.13 28.64 2.19
C LEU A 275 -7.50 29.19 3.47
N ALA A 276 -8.09 28.92 4.63
CA ALA A 276 -7.59 29.38 5.92
C ALA A 276 -6.29 28.66 6.32
N THR A 277 -6.22 27.34 6.12
CA THR A 277 -5.03 26.54 6.46
C THR A 277 -3.96 26.57 5.37
N ARG A 278 -4.32 26.97 4.14
CA ARG A 278 -3.49 26.85 2.93
C ARG A 278 -2.98 25.43 2.70
N ARG A 279 -3.78 24.43 3.09
CA ARG A 279 -3.45 23.00 2.96
C ARG A 279 -4.55 22.26 2.22
N ALA A 280 -4.16 21.21 1.50
CA ALA A 280 -5.11 20.32 0.88
C ALA A 280 -5.93 19.57 1.95
N GLN A 281 -7.19 19.30 1.63
CA GLN A 281 -8.15 18.64 2.51
C GLN A 281 -8.76 17.43 1.80
N PHE A 282 -8.74 16.28 2.46
CA PHE A 282 -9.51 15.11 2.04
C PHE A 282 -10.94 15.24 2.58
N ALA A 283 -11.92 14.93 1.74
CA ALA A 283 -13.32 14.93 2.12
C ALA A 283 -14.08 13.79 1.44
N ILE A 284 -15.03 13.22 2.16
CA ILE A 284 -16.02 12.29 1.62
C ILE A 284 -17.29 13.08 1.37
N THR A 285 -17.85 12.96 0.17
CA THR A 285 -19.10 13.63 -0.19
C THR A 285 -20.24 13.06 0.64
N SER A 286 -20.87 13.92 1.44
CA SER A 286 -22.11 13.63 2.19
C SER A 286 -23.33 14.27 1.54
N GLU A 287 -24.53 13.78 1.84
CA GLU A 287 -25.79 14.38 1.35
C GLU A 287 -25.93 15.87 1.71
N ASP A 288 -25.39 16.29 2.85
CA ASP A 288 -25.39 17.70 3.26
C ASP A 288 -24.52 18.57 2.35
N SER A 289 -23.37 18.04 1.91
CA SER A 289 -22.54 18.70 0.91
C SER A 289 -23.26 18.79 -0.43
N LEU A 290 -24.00 17.75 -0.83
CA LEU A 290 -24.79 17.70 -2.07
C LEU A 290 -25.88 18.78 -2.14
N ARG A 291 -26.60 19.02 -1.03
CA ARG A 291 -27.64 20.07 -0.93
C ARG A 291 -27.13 21.47 -1.21
N ARG A 292 -25.85 21.74 -0.92
CA ARG A 292 -25.24 23.08 -1.00
C ARG A 292 -24.63 23.40 -2.36
N VAL A 293 -24.40 22.40 -3.22
CA VAL A 293 -23.75 22.60 -4.52
C VAL A 293 -24.66 23.36 -5.50
N HIS A 294 -25.96 23.08 -5.51
CA HIS A 294 -26.89 23.78 -6.40
C HIS A 294 -28.34 23.74 -5.86
N PRO A 295 -28.89 24.83 -5.31
CA PRO A 295 -30.21 24.83 -4.68
C PRO A 295 -31.37 24.59 -5.66
N THR A 296 -31.12 24.73 -6.97
CA THR A 296 -32.12 24.57 -8.03
C THR A 296 -32.28 23.14 -8.53
N LEU A 297 -31.39 22.21 -8.17
CA LEU A 297 -31.46 20.81 -8.60
C LEU A 297 -32.13 19.94 -7.54
N SER A 298 -32.97 19.00 -7.96
CA SER A 298 -33.60 18.04 -7.04
C SER A 298 -32.60 16.99 -6.56
N MET A 299 -32.78 16.50 -5.34
CA MET A 299 -31.86 15.52 -4.72
C MET A 299 -31.63 14.25 -5.56
N PRO A 300 -32.64 13.66 -6.23
CA PRO A 300 -32.44 12.50 -7.10
C PRO A 300 -31.49 12.79 -8.27
N ILE A 301 -31.61 13.97 -8.89
CA ILE A 301 -30.75 14.39 -10.00
C ILE A 301 -29.32 14.60 -9.49
N ILE A 302 -29.16 15.26 -8.35
CA ILE A 302 -27.84 15.48 -7.73
C ILE A 302 -27.17 14.13 -7.43
N ARG A 303 -27.88 13.18 -6.82
CA ARG A 303 -27.35 11.84 -6.53
C ARG A 303 -26.92 11.12 -7.81
N GLN A 304 -27.75 11.15 -8.84
CA GLN A 304 -27.45 10.52 -10.13
C GLN A 304 -26.21 11.12 -10.79
N ILE A 305 -26.06 12.45 -10.78
CA ILE A 305 -24.85 13.13 -11.27
C ILE A 305 -23.62 12.68 -10.48
N PHE A 306 -23.73 12.57 -9.15
CA PHE A 306 -22.61 12.17 -8.29
C PHE A 306 -22.18 10.72 -8.49
N GLU A 307 -23.14 9.81 -8.65
CA GLU A 307 -22.89 8.40 -8.97
C GLU A 307 -22.24 8.27 -10.36
N MET A 308 -22.73 9.01 -11.36
CA MET A 308 -22.11 9.04 -12.69
C MET A 308 -20.72 9.68 -12.71
N ALA A 309 -20.45 10.61 -11.80
CA ALA A 309 -19.17 11.30 -11.70
C ALA A 309 -18.13 10.56 -10.84
N ASN A 310 -18.50 9.46 -10.15
CA ASN A 310 -17.66 8.77 -9.16
C ASN A 310 -17.05 9.73 -8.11
N ALA A 311 -17.82 10.75 -7.70
CA ALA A 311 -17.34 11.85 -6.88
C ALA A 311 -17.53 11.62 -5.36
N HIS A 312 -17.45 10.35 -4.91
CA HIS A 312 -17.66 9.99 -3.51
C HIS A 312 -16.52 10.46 -2.60
N ARG A 313 -15.28 10.38 -3.07
CA ARG A 313 -14.10 10.83 -2.34
C ARG A 313 -13.38 11.89 -3.15
N ARG A 314 -12.87 12.91 -2.47
CA ARG A 314 -12.24 14.06 -3.12
C ARG A 314 -11.13 14.64 -2.27
N ILE A 315 -10.14 15.22 -2.94
CA ILE A 315 -9.13 16.09 -2.34
C ILE A 315 -9.28 17.47 -2.98
N ILE A 316 -9.25 18.50 -2.14
CA ILE A 316 -9.30 19.90 -2.56
C ILE A 316 -8.02 20.56 -2.09
N ALA A 317 -7.25 21.13 -3.01
CA ALA A 317 -5.95 21.73 -2.76
C ALA A 317 -5.92 23.18 -3.28
N PRO A 318 -5.30 24.11 -2.54
CA PRO A 318 -5.13 25.48 -3.01
C PRO A 318 -4.00 25.52 -4.05
N LEU A 319 -4.22 26.27 -5.14
CA LEU A 319 -3.16 26.61 -6.07
C LEU A 319 -2.44 27.85 -5.55
N ILE A 320 -1.20 27.69 -5.11
CA ILE A 320 -0.41 28.76 -4.47
C ILE A 320 0.78 29.09 -5.36
N ALA A 321 0.88 30.34 -5.79
CA ALA A 321 2.02 30.89 -6.50
C ALA A 321 2.43 32.21 -5.85
N ASN A 322 3.73 32.43 -5.63
CA ASN A 322 4.26 33.65 -4.99
C ASN A 322 3.53 34.01 -3.66
N ASP A 323 3.31 33.01 -2.80
CA ASP A 323 2.57 33.10 -1.52
C ASP A 323 1.10 33.57 -1.60
N GLN A 324 0.54 33.62 -2.81
CA GLN A 324 -0.85 33.96 -3.08
C GLN A 324 -1.63 32.74 -3.59
N VAL A 325 -2.84 32.56 -3.07
CA VAL A 325 -3.76 31.55 -3.61
C VAL A 325 -4.33 32.10 -4.91
N ILE A 326 -3.95 31.52 -6.04
CA ILE A 326 -4.41 31.91 -7.38
C ILE A 326 -5.67 31.14 -7.83
N GLY A 327 -6.00 30.05 -7.13
CA GLY A 327 -7.18 29.23 -7.42
C GLY A 327 -7.26 27.97 -6.58
N VAL A 328 -8.04 27.01 -7.06
CA VAL A 328 -8.30 25.73 -6.42
C VAL A 328 -8.15 24.60 -7.44
N PHE A 329 -7.48 23.54 -7.00
CA PHE A 329 -7.43 22.26 -7.68
C PHE A 329 -8.24 21.25 -6.87
N ARG A 330 -9.22 20.62 -7.51
CA ARG A 330 -10.01 19.55 -6.90
C ARG A 330 -9.81 18.28 -7.73
N VAL A 331 -9.63 17.16 -7.06
CA VAL A 331 -9.59 15.82 -7.65
C VAL A 331 -10.60 14.92 -6.95
N TRP A 332 -11.22 14.00 -7.66
CA TRP A 332 -12.13 13.01 -7.09
C TRP A 332 -12.04 11.67 -7.82
N GLY A 333 -12.42 10.62 -7.09
CA GLY A 333 -12.46 9.24 -7.56
C GLY A 333 -12.72 8.28 -6.41
N ASN A 334 -13.10 7.04 -6.73
CA ASN A 334 -13.46 6.05 -5.70
C ASN A 334 -12.24 5.49 -4.95
N ASP A 335 -11.08 5.47 -5.60
CA ASP A 335 -9.83 4.91 -5.07
C ASP A 335 -8.98 5.93 -4.30
N LEU A 336 -9.50 7.15 -4.09
CA LEU A 336 -8.79 8.23 -3.41
C LEU A 336 -8.83 8.04 -1.89
N GLU A 337 -7.71 8.24 -1.20
CA GLU A 337 -7.59 8.11 0.24
C GLU A 337 -6.95 9.35 0.88
N GLU A 338 -7.04 9.46 2.21
CA GLU A 338 -6.39 10.55 2.96
C GLU A 338 -4.86 10.52 2.79
N ASN A 339 -4.28 9.33 2.60
CA ASN A 339 -2.85 9.16 2.32
C ASN A 339 -2.40 9.77 0.97
N ASP A 340 -3.33 10.06 0.06
CA ASP A 340 -3.03 10.70 -1.23
C ASP A 340 -2.93 12.23 -1.14
N VAL A 341 -3.31 12.83 0.01
CA VAL A 341 -3.28 14.29 0.23
C VAL A 341 -1.93 14.91 -0.06
N PRO A 342 -0.79 14.37 0.41
CA PRO A 342 0.50 14.99 0.14
C PRO A 342 0.87 14.90 -1.36
N ALA A 343 0.36 13.90 -2.09
CA ALA A 343 0.60 13.72 -3.52
C ALA A 343 -0.15 14.78 -4.33
N MET A 344 -1.43 14.94 -4.00
CA MET A 344 -2.27 15.96 -4.64
C MET A 344 -1.84 17.38 -4.25
N THR A 345 -1.24 17.55 -3.06
CA THR A 345 -0.63 18.82 -2.66
C THR A 345 0.59 19.15 -3.52
N ALA A 346 1.50 18.19 -3.72
CA ALA A 346 2.66 18.38 -4.59
C ALA A 346 2.23 18.68 -6.03
N LEU A 347 1.24 17.93 -6.55
CA LEU A 347 0.68 18.20 -7.88
C LEU A 347 0.10 19.62 -7.97
N ALA A 348 -0.71 20.04 -6.99
CA ALA A 348 -1.26 21.40 -6.94
C ALA A 348 -0.17 22.49 -6.97
N GLN A 349 0.96 22.26 -6.29
CA GLN A 349 2.11 23.17 -6.34
C GLN A 349 2.72 23.23 -7.75
N HIS A 350 2.94 22.08 -8.40
CA HIS A 350 3.43 22.05 -9.78
C HIS A 350 2.48 22.76 -10.75
N ILE A 351 1.17 22.56 -10.60
CA ILE A 351 0.14 23.23 -11.39
C ILE A 351 0.22 24.75 -11.19
N ALA A 352 0.27 25.20 -9.94
CA ALA A 352 0.30 26.63 -9.62
C ALA A 352 1.54 27.32 -10.23
N ILE A 353 2.72 26.69 -10.11
CA ILE A 353 3.97 27.20 -10.69
C ILE A 353 3.86 27.29 -12.21
N ALA A 354 3.36 26.25 -12.88
CA ALA A 354 3.27 26.26 -14.34
C ALA A 354 2.23 27.25 -14.87
N LEU A 355 1.11 27.43 -14.16
CA LEU A 355 0.14 28.47 -14.50
C LEU A 355 0.72 29.87 -14.35
N GLU A 356 1.52 30.11 -13.30
CA GLU A 356 2.22 31.37 -13.12
C GLU A 356 3.28 31.58 -14.21
N ASN A 357 4.04 30.55 -14.58
CA ASN A 357 4.98 30.61 -15.70
C ASN A 357 4.27 30.89 -17.03
N ALA A 358 3.15 30.24 -17.31
CA ALA A 358 2.34 30.47 -18.51
C ALA A 358 1.78 31.91 -18.54
N ARG A 359 1.41 32.46 -17.37
CA ARG A 359 1.00 33.87 -17.23
C ARG A 359 2.17 34.82 -17.52
N LEU A 360 3.32 34.61 -16.88
CA LEU A 360 4.53 35.40 -17.08
C LEU A 360 5.02 35.35 -18.54
N TYR A 361 4.99 34.18 -19.16
CA TYR A 361 5.35 33.99 -20.55
C TYR A 361 4.41 34.76 -21.48
N ARG A 362 3.10 34.72 -21.22
CA ARG A 362 2.10 35.48 -21.98
C ARG A 362 2.30 36.99 -21.83
N ASP A 363 2.55 37.45 -20.61
CA ASP A 363 2.82 38.86 -20.31
C ASP A 363 4.10 39.35 -20.99
N ALA A 364 5.17 38.54 -20.94
CA ALA A 364 6.43 38.81 -21.63
C ALA A 364 6.26 38.87 -23.14
N ARG A 365 5.53 37.92 -23.76
CA ARG A 365 5.21 37.96 -25.20
C ARG A 365 4.39 39.18 -25.57
N ARG A 366 3.43 39.58 -24.74
CA ARG A 366 2.62 40.78 -24.98
C ARG A 366 3.49 42.05 -24.94
N ARG A 367 4.38 42.16 -23.95
CA ARG A 367 5.33 43.29 -23.85
C ARG A 367 6.32 43.29 -25.01
N LEU A 368 6.84 42.14 -25.40
CA LEU A 368 7.73 42.02 -26.56
C LEU A 368 7.02 42.48 -27.83
N ALA A 369 5.78 42.05 -28.06
CA ALA A 369 4.99 42.51 -29.20
C ALA A 369 4.82 44.04 -29.19
N GLN A 370 4.51 44.63 -28.03
CA GLN A 370 4.41 46.10 -27.89
C GLN A 370 5.73 46.81 -28.22
N VAL A 371 6.87 46.32 -27.71
CA VAL A 371 8.19 46.92 -27.95
C VAL A 371 8.61 46.74 -29.42
N THR A 372 8.41 45.56 -30.00
CA THR A 372 8.72 45.31 -31.41
C THR A 372 7.92 46.24 -32.32
N THR A 373 6.62 46.41 -32.05
CA THR A 373 5.77 47.35 -32.78
C THR A 373 6.29 48.79 -32.66
N LEU A 374 6.66 49.25 -31.46
CA LEU A 374 7.22 50.59 -31.26
C LEU A 374 8.59 50.77 -31.95
N TYR A 375 9.43 49.74 -31.95
CA TYR A 375 10.73 49.76 -32.61
C TYR A 375 10.60 49.83 -34.14
N GLU A 376 9.69 49.04 -34.73
CA GLU A 376 9.39 49.08 -36.15
C GLU A 376 8.85 50.46 -36.56
N PHE A 377 7.97 51.05 -35.76
CA PHE A 377 7.50 52.42 -35.93
C PHE A 377 8.66 53.43 -35.94
N SER A 378 9.51 53.41 -34.91
CA SER A 378 10.66 54.31 -34.81
C SER A 378 11.64 54.15 -35.98
N ARG A 379 11.87 52.90 -36.44
CA ARG A 379 12.77 52.62 -37.57
C ARG A 379 12.20 53.08 -38.90
N ALA A 380 10.89 52.92 -39.11
CA ALA A 380 10.21 53.39 -40.32
C ALA A 380 10.26 54.92 -40.45
N ILE A 381 10.15 55.63 -39.33
CA ILE A 381 10.31 57.08 -39.23
C ILE A 381 11.76 57.48 -39.48
N ALA A 382 12.73 56.86 -38.81
CA ALA A 382 14.15 57.22 -38.94
C ALA A 382 14.79 56.91 -40.31
N ALA A 383 14.10 56.19 -41.20
CA ALA A 383 14.62 55.77 -42.50
C ALA A 383 14.61 56.87 -43.59
N THR A 384 14.04 58.05 -43.32
CA THR A 384 14.03 59.17 -44.26
C THR A 384 14.46 60.46 -43.58
N LEU A 385 15.22 61.28 -44.31
CA LEU A 385 15.65 62.62 -43.91
C LEU A 385 14.78 63.71 -44.55
N ASP A 386 13.83 63.34 -45.42
CA ASP A 386 12.87 64.27 -46.02
C ASP A 386 11.68 64.48 -45.06
N PRO A 387 11.44 65.70 -44.55
CA PRO A 387 10.32 66.00 -43.67
C PRO A 387 8.95 65.58 -44.25
N ALA A 388 8.72 65.75 -45.56
CA ALA A 388 7.43 65.40 -46.17
C ALA A 388 7.21 63.87 -46.18
N GLU A 389 8.26 63.12 -46.53
CA GLU A 389 8.21 61.66 -46.52
C GLU A 389 8.13 61.10 -45.09
N LEU A 390 8.79 61.76 -44.14
CA LEU A 390 8.75 61.46 -42.71
C LEU A 390 7.32 61.56 -42.17
N GLY A 391 6.63 62.67 -42.46
CA GLY A 391 5.24 62.88 -42.06
C GLY A 391 4.32 61.80 -42.64
N ALA A 392 4.45 61.53 -43.94
CA ALA A 392 3.61 60.53 -44.61
C ALA A 392 3.79 59.13 -44.02
N ARG A 393 5.03 58.70 -43.77
CA ARG A 393 5.35 57.40 -43.16
C ARG A 393 4.90 57.32 -41.71
N ALA A 394 5.06 58.40 -40.94
CA ALA A 394 4.62 58.45 -39.54
C ALA A 394 3.09 58.32 -39.43
N ILE A 395 2.33 59.04 -40.25
CA ILE A 395 0.86 58.90 -40.32
C ILE A 395 0.44 57.50 -40.76
N GLN A 396 1.04 56.97 -41.83
CA GLN A 396 0.71 55.62 -42.34
C GLN A 396 0.99 54.53 -41.30
N ALA A 397 2.06 54.68 -40.51
CA ALA A 397 2.36 53.75 -39.43
C ALA A 397 1.41 53.93 -38.24
N LEU A 398 1.03 55.15 -37.86
CA LEU A 398 0.00 55.38 -36.84
C LEU A 398 -1.34 54.74 -37.26
N GLU A 399 -1.75 54.86 -38.52
CA GLU A 399 -2.98 54.27 -39.08
C GLU A 399 -3.05 52.75 -38.95
N SER A 400 -1.90 52.06 -38.96
CA SER A 400 -1.86 50.60 -38.83
C SER A 400 -1.97 50.10 -37.38
N PHE A 401 -1.77 50.96 -36.39
CA PHE A 401 -1.65 50.56 -34.98
C PHE A 401 -2.67 51.20 -34.03
N LEU A 402 -3.17 52.39 -34.37
CA LEU A 402 -4.11 53.12 -33.54
C LEU A 402 -5.47 53.17 -34.23
N ALA A 403 -6.52 52.84 -33.48
CA ALA A 403 -7.89 53.10 -33.89
C ALA A 403 -8.23 54.56 -33.56
N TYR A 404 -7.95 55.47 -34.49
CA TYR A 404 -8.28 56.89 -34.37
C TYR A 404 -9.13 57.36 -35.56
N GLN A 405 -9.89 58.45 -35.37
CA GLN A 405 -10.79 58.97 -36.40
C GLN A 405 -10.10 59.95 -37.36
N SER A 406 -9.19 60.80 -36.89
CA SER A 406 -8.42 61.70 -37.74
C SER A 406 -7.09 62.05 -37.07
N GLY A 407 -6.08 62.38 -37.86
CA GLY A 407 -4.75 62.73 -37.38
C GLY A 407 -3.99 63.58 -38.40
N ALA A 408 -3.20 64.54 -37.92
CA ALA A 408 -2.36 65.41 -38.72
C ALA A 408 -0.97 65.55 -38.08
N ILE A 409 0.07 65.66 -38.91
CA ILE A 409 1.43 66.04 -38.48
C ILE A 409 1.70 67.43 -39.04
N LEU A 410 2.05 68.36 -38.17
CA LEU A 410 2.32 69.77 -38.50
C LEU A 410 3.79 70.08 -38.23
N LEU A 411 4.45 70.78 -39.15
CA LEU A 411 5.74 71.40 -38.93
C LEU A 411 5.52 72.81 -38.39
N VAL A 412 6.28 73.20 -37.36
CA VAL A 412 6.29 74.57 -36.85
C VAL A 412 7.59 75.23 -37.28
N ASP A 413 7.50 76.39 -37.93
CA ASP A 413 8.68 77.20 -38.28
C ASP A 413 9.11 78.13 -37.11
N ALA A 414 10.23 78.83 -37.29
CA ALA A 414 10.76 79.74 -36.27
C ALA A 414 9.84 80.95 -35.97
N ASP A 415 8.87 81.23 -36.85
CA ASP A 415 7.91 82.31 -36.73
C ASP A 415 6.55 81.83 -36.16
N ASN A 416 6.49 80.60 -35.62
CA ASN A 416 5.29 79.94 -35.12
C ASN A 416 4.20 79.69 -36.19
N ARG A 417 4.55 79.60 -37.47
CA ARG A 417 3.62 79.18 -38.52
C ARG A 417 3.59 77.66 -38.63
N PHE A 418 2.40 77.12 -38.83
CA PHE A 418 2.16 75.68 -38.99
C PHE A 418 2.10 75.34 -40.47
N SER A 419 2.80 74.30 -40.92
CA SER A 419 2.58 73.72 -42.24
C SER A 419 2.26 72.24 -42.12
N VAL A 420 1.30 71.77 -42.92
CA VAL A 420 0.85 70.37 -42.89
C VAL A 420 1.90 69.48 -43.54
N LEU A 421 2.47 68.58 -42.74
CA LEU A 421 3.46 67.59 -43.17
C LEU A 421 2.79 66.31 -43.68
N ALA A 422 1.71 65.87 -43.01
CA ALA A 422 0.89 64.74 -43.42
C ALA A 422 -0.48 64.70 -42.73
N LEU A 423 -1.45 64.06 -43.37
CA LEU A 423 -2.84 63.90 -42.92
C LEU A 423 -3.26 62.44 -43.04
N SER A 424 -3.97 61.96 -42.02
CA SER A 424 -4.54 60.61 -42.02
C SER A 424 -5.71 60.51 -42.98
N ARG A 425 -5.77 59.40 -43.71
CA ARG A 425 -6.83 59.05 -44.65
C ARG A 425 -8.00 58.31 -44.00
N GLN A 426 -7.87 57.84 -42.74
CA GLN A 426 -8.89 57.00 -42.09
C GLN A 426 -10.13 57.76 -41.58
N GLY A 427 -10.18 59.09 -41.63
CA GLY A 427 -11.44 59.78 -41.34
C GLY A 427 -11.49 61.29 -41.58
N ALA A 428 -10.81 61.79 -42.61
CA ALA A 428 -11.18 63.08 -43.20
C ALA A 428 -12.32 62.85 -44.22
N PRO A 429 -13.50 63.47 -44.07
CA PRO A 429 -14.35 63.74 -45.22
C PRO A 429 -13.51 64.45 -46.30
N PRO A 430 -13.74 64.20 -47.60
CA PRO A 430 -12.99 64.87 -48.68
C PRO A 430 -12.98 66.41 -48.55
N GLU A 431 -14.00 66.97 -47.87
CA GLU A 431 -14.14 68.40 -47.58
C GLU A 431 -13.19 68.93 -46.49
N PHE A 432 -12.73 68.10 -45.56
CA PHE A 432 -11.80 68.51 -44.48
C PHE A 432 -10.35 68.62 -44.99
N ALA A 433 -9.93 67.69 -45.85
CA ALA A 433 -8.63 67.75 -46.53
C ALA A 433 -8.50 68.94 -47.50
N ALA A 434 -9.62 69.47 -47.99
CA ALA A 434 -9.67 70.67 -48.83
C ALA A 434 -9.61 71.97 -48.00
N ARG A 435 -10.26 72.01 -46.82
CA ARG A 435 -10.25 73.16 -45.90
C ARG A 435 -8.95 73.34 -45.12
N ASP A 436 -8.23 72.28 -44.77
CA ASP A 436 -6.99 72.38 -43.99
C ASP A 436 -5.77 72.91 -44.78
N ARG A 437 -5.82 72.91 -46.12
CA ARG A 437 -4.84 73.70 -46.90
C ARG A 437 -5.03 75.21 -46.73
N GLU A 438 -6.20 75.64 -46.27
CA GLU A 438 -6.57 77.05 -46.08
C GLU A 438 -6.26 77.57 -44.65
N PHE A 439 -5.98 76.68 -43.68
CA PHE A 439 -5.63 77.04 -42.30
C PHE A 439 -4.11 77.03 -42.00
N VAL A 440 -3.29 76.91 -43.04
CA VAL A 440 -1.82 77.06 -43.03
C VAL A 440 -1.42 78.47 -43.46
#